data_AF-A0A0S8EB62-F1
#
_entry.id   AF-A0A0S8EB62-F1
#
_cell.length_a   1.000
_cell.length_b   1.000
_cell.length_c   1.000
_cell.angle_alpha   90.00
_cell.angle_beta   90.00
_cell.angle_gamma   90.00
#
_symmetry.space_group_name_H-M   'P 1'
#
loop_
_entity.id
_entity.type
_entity.pdbx_description
1 polymer ?
#
loop_
_entity_poly.entity_id
_entity_poly.type
_entity_poly.pdbx_seq_one_letter_code
_entity_poly.pdbx_strand_id
1 'polypeptide(L)'
;MVARGYRFNHVGVSRCGKYFCCDDWQGSFKVVIGSTRTGKTAVVCESKTRPTRSQNTHPHAYLTPDLKWVIHNSNRSGFAHVYAASVPEQMIRKLGTA
;
A
#
# COMPACT_ATOMS: atom_id res chain seq x y z
N MET A 1 -3.81 -10.82 -14.84
CA MET A 1 -2.78 -9.94 -14.21
C MET A 1 -3.50 -9.00 -13.25
N VAL A 2 -3.04 -8.88 -12.00
CA VAL A 2 -3.78 -8.23 -10.89
C VAL A 2 -3.38 -6.75 -10.69
N ALA A 3 -2.26 -6.30 -11.26
CA ALA A 3 -1.83 -4.90 -11.32
C ALA A 3 -0.85 -4.71 -12.49
N ARG A 4 -0.74 -3.49 -13.05
CA ARG A 4 0.18 -3.14 -14.15
C ARG A 4 1.00 -1.90 -13.78
N GLY A 5 2.26 -1.85 -14.22
CA GLY A 5 3.13 -0.67 -14.06
C GLY A 5 3.84 -0.55 -12.70
N TYR A 6 3.63 -1.49 -11.79
CA TYR A 6 4.25 -1.51 -10.46
C TYR A 6 5.28 -2.62 -10.34
N ARG A 7 6.26 -2.42 -9.46
CA ARG A 7 7.16 -3.47 -8.99
C ARG A 7 7.00 -3.55 -7.48
N PHE A 8 6.14 -4.47 -7.04
CA PHE A 8 5.83 -4.62 -5.62
C PHE A 8 6.89 -5.46 -4.91
N ASN A 9 7.23 -5.06 -3.67
CA ASN A 9 8.10 -5.83 -2.78
C ASN A 9 7.27 -6.68 -1.82
N HIS A 10 6.49 -6.04 -0.94
CA HIS A 10 5.65 -6.72 0.03
C HIS A 10 4.19 -6.61 -0.36
N VAL A 11 3.44 -7.68 -0.11
CA VAL A 11 2.02 -7.77 -0.46
C VAL A 11 1.24 -8.24 0.75
N GLY A 12 0.22 -7.46 1.12
CA GLY A 12 -0.81 -7.84 2.08
C GLY A 12 -2.17 -7.95 1.39
N VAL A 13 -3.08 -8.72 2.00
CA VAL A 13 -4.46 -8.88 1.50
C VAL A 13 -5.46 -8.54 2.58
N SER A 14 -6.61 -7.98 2.19
CA SER A 14 -7.72 -7.74 3.09
C SER A 14 -8.31 -9.05 3.60
N ARG A 15 -9.03 -9.01 4.73
CA ARG A 15 -9.69 -10.19 5.32
C ARG A 15 -10.58 -10.96 4.34
N CYS A 16 -11.21 -10.27 3.40
CA CYS A 16 -12.09 -10.87 2.39
C CYS A 16 -11.36 -11.30 1.10
N GLY A 17 -10.05 -11.08 1.00
CA GLY A 17 -9.23 -11.39 -0.18
C GLY A 17 -9.54 -10.56 -1.44
N LYS A 18 -10.53 -9.66 -1.39
CA LYS A 18 -10.97 -8.84 -2.54
C LYS A 18 -10.03 -7.67 -2.86
N TYR A 19 -9.24 -7.28 -1.87
CA TYR A 19 -8.33 -6.14 -1.96
C TYR A 19 -6.94 -6.54 -1.50
N PHE A 20 -5.93 -5.94 -2.10
CA PHE A 20 -4.53 -6.08 -1.71
C PHE A 20 -3.93 -4.71 -1.41
N CYS A 21 -2.84 -4.70 -0.66
CA CYS A 21 -1.98 -3.53 -0.44
C CYS A 21 -0.52 -3.91 -0.66
N CYS A 22 0.26 -3.01 -1.25
CA CYS A 22 1.67 -3.25 -1.56
C CYS A 22 2.49 -1.96 -1.44
N ASP A 23 3.80 -2.11 -1.30
CA ASP A 23 4.79 -1.07 -1.57
C ASP A 23 5.45 -1.28 -2.94
N ASP A 24 5.34 -0.27 -3.81
CA ASP A 24 6.01 -0.19 -5.10
C ASP A 24 7.39 0.44 -4.94
N TRP A 25 8.46 -0.33 -5.11
CA TRP A 25 9.82 0.16 -4.85
C TRP A 25 10.35 1.14 -5.90
N GLN A 26 9.57 1.42 -6.95
CA GLN A 26 9.91 2.43 -7.94
C GLN A 26 9.70 3.84 -7.37
N GLY A 27 10.74 4.67 -7.45
CA GLY A 27 10.68 6.08 -7.06
C GLY A 27 10.48 6.29 -5.56
N SER A 28 9.35 6.86 -5.16
CA SER A 28 9.06 7.33 -3.80
C SER A 28 8.54 6.26 -2.83
N PHE A 29 8.66 4.97 -3.19
CA PHE A 29 8.08 3.85 -2.45
C PHE A 29 6.58 4.05 -2.21
N LYS A 30 5.80 4.06 -3.30
CA LYS A 30 4.36 4.31 -3.25
C LYS A 30 3.64 3.19 -2.49
N VAL A 31 2.72 3.57 -1.62
CA VAL A 31 1.79 2.65 -0.98
C VAL A 31 0.56 2.55 -1.86
N VAL A 32 0.29 1.34 -2.34
CA VAL A 32 -0.74 1.07 -3.35
C VAL A 32 -1.76 0.10 -2.77
N ILE A 33 -3.03 0.32 -3.05
CA ILE A 33 -4.08 -0.68 -2.88
C ILE A 33 -4.66 -1.07 -4.24
N GLY A 34 -5.22 -2.26 -4.33
CA GLY A 34 -5.90 -2.66 -5.56
C GLY A 34 -6.91 -3.78 -5.33
N SER A 35 -7.63 -4.12 -6.39
CA SER A 35 -8.60 -5.22 -6.37
C SER A 35 -8.06 -6.45 -7.07
N THR A 36 -8.15 -7.59 -6.39
CA THR A 36 -7.84 -8.91 -6.97
C THR A 36 -8.82 -9.31 -8.07
N ARG A 37 -10.02 -8.71 -8.09
CA ARG A 37 -11.07 -9.00 -9.06
C ARG A 37 -11.01 -8.12 -10.30
N THR A 38 -10.87 -6.81 -10.14
CA THR A 38 -10.94 -5.86 -11.26
C THR A 38 -9.57 -5.51 -11.84
N GLY A 39 -8.49 -5.80 -11.11
CA GLY A 39 -7.13 -5.38 -11.47
C GLY A 39 -6.89 -3.88 -11.35
N LYS A 40 -7.89 -3.10 -10.92
CA LYS A 40 -7.76 -1.66 -10.66
C LYS A 40 -6.87 -1.45 -9.44
N THR A 41 -6.08 -0.38 -9.48
CA THR A 41 -5.17 0.03 -8.41
C THR A 41 -5.33 1.52 -8.11
N ALA A 42 -5.05 1.91 -6.87
CA ALA A 42 -4.97 3.30 -6.46
C ALA A 42 -3.75 3.50 -5.56
N VAL A 43 -3.03 4.60 -5.78
CA VAL A 43 -1.97 5.05 -4.87
C VAL A 43 -2.65 5.72 -3.67
N VAL A 44 -2.37 5.23 -2.47
CA VAL A 44 -2.88 5.79 -1.21
C VAL A 44 -2.02 6.97 -0.76
N CYS A 45 -0.70 6.77 -0.76
CA CYS A 45 0.29 7.79 -0.44
C CYS A 45 1.67 7.43 -0.98
N GLU A 46 2.61 8.36 -0.87
CA GLU A 46 4.03 8.09 -1.01
C GLU A 46 4.65 7.88 0.37
N SER A 47 5.28 6.73 0.63
CA SER A 47 5.95 6.50 1.91
C SER A 47 7.17 7.40 2.06
N LYS A 48 7.84 7.75 0.94
CA LYS A 48 9.10 8.50 0.88
C LYS A 48 10.21 7.88 1.73
N THR A 49 10.12 6.57 1.98
CA THR A 49 11.16 5.86 2.71
C THR A 49 12.42 5.75 1.85
N ARG A 50 13.57 5.68 2.51
CA ARG A 50 14.88 5.35 1.95
C ARG A 50 15.32 4.03 2.58
N PRO A 51 14.98 2.87 1.97
CA PRO A 51 15.23 1.59 2.58
C PRO A 51 16.73 1.31 2.71
N THR A 52 17.10 0.66 3.81
CA THR A 52 18.42 0.07 4.02
C THR A 52 18.28 -1.45 4.15
N ARG A 53 19.32 -2.14 4.62
CA ARG A 53 19.20 -3.57 4.99
C ARG A 53 18.25 -3.79 6.18
N SER A 54 18.03 -2.76 6.99
CA SER A 54 17.14 -2.84 8.14
C SER A 54 15.66 -2.84 7.71
N GLN A 55 14.94 -3.90 8.06
CA GLN A 55 13.54 -4.13 7.68
C GLN A 55 12.58 -3.07 8.23
N ASN A 56 12.93 -2.39 9.32
CA ASN A 56 12.12 -1.28 9.84
C ASN A 56 12.10 -0.04 8.93
N THR A 57 12.99 0.04 7.93
CA THR A 57 12.98 1.10 6.91
C THR A 57 12.14 0.74 5.69
N HIS A 58 11.59 -0.48 5.62
CA HIS A 58 10.78 -0.97 4.51
C HIS A 58 9.30 -0.73 4.82
N PRO A 59 8.46 -0.31 3.87
CA PRO A 59 7.10 0.11 4.20
C PRO A 59 6.22 -0.98 4.82
N HIS A 60 6.37 -2.24 4.43
CA HIS A 60 5.60 -3.38 4.99
C HIS A 60 4.12 -3.06 5.14
N ALA A 61 3.52 -2.55 4.06
CA ALA A 61 2.18 -1.98 4.09
C ALA A 61 1.13 -3.06 4.40
N TYR A 62 0.23 -2.79 5.35
CA TYR A 62 -0.96 -3.61 5.59
C TYR A 62 -2.24 -2.77 5.64
N LEU A 63 -3.30 -3.30 5.03
CA LEU A 63 -4.62 -2.70 5.01
C LEU A 63 -5.39 -3.12 6.27
N THR A 64 -5.91 -2.14 6.99
CA THR A 64 -6.73 -2.38 8.19
C THR A 64 -8.02 -3.14 7.85
N PRO A 65 -8.57 -3.93 8.78
CA PRO A 65 -9.75 -4.77 8.50
C PRO A 65 -11.01 -4.01 8.08
N ASP A 66 -11.16 -2.75 8.51
CA ASP A 66 -12.27 -1.87 8.14
C ASP A 66 -12.03 -1.10 6.82
N LEU A 67 -10.88 -1.35 6.17
CA LEU A 67 -10.44 -0.76 4.92
C LEU A 67 -10.25 0.77 4.97
N LYS A 68 -10.14 1.36 6.15
CA LYS A 68 -10.02 2.83 6.31
C LYS A 68 -8.60 3.34 6.33
N TRP A 69 -7.62 2.46 6.56
CA TRP A 69 -6.22 2.83 6.70
C TRP A 69 -5.29 1.80 6.08
N VAL A 70 -4.22 2.28 5.44
CA VAL A 70 -3.02 1.48 5.24
C VAL A 70 -1.98 1.93 6.26
N ILE A 71 -1.49 0.98 7.05
CA ILE A 71 -0.40 1.19 7.98
C ILE A 71 0.90 0.79 7.29
N HIS A 72 1.93 1.62 7.41
CA HIS A 72 3.23 1.35 6.81
C HIS A 72 4.35 1.98 7.62
N ASN A 73 5.57 1.45 7.52
CA ASN A 73 6.76 2.11 8.04
C ASN A 73 7.30 3.15 7.04
N SER A 74 8.04 4.14 7.54
CA SER A 74 8.89 4.99 6.70
C SER A 74 9.94 5.68 7.57
N ASN A 75 11.12 5.94 7.00
CA ASN A 75 12.14 6.78 7.63
C ASN A 75 12.19 8.21 7.07
N ARG A 76 11.09 8.69 6.46
CA ARG A 76 11.01 10.01 5.81
C ARG A 76 11.36 11.21 6.70
N SER A 77 11.26 11.07 8.01
CA SER A 77 11.63 12.11 9.00
C SER A 77 13.06 11.95 9.56
N GLY A 78 13.87 11.06 8.98
CA GLY A 78 15.25 10.78 9.37
C GLY A 78 15.45 9.46 10.11
N PHE A 79 14.39 8.89 10.69
CA PHE A 79 14.40 7.61 11.41
C PHE A 79 13.08 6.87 11.24
N ALA A 80 13.07 5.55 11.45
CA ALA A 80 11.92 4.71 11.16
C ALA A 80 10.73 4.98 12.11
N HIS A 81 9.57 5.26 11.53
CA HIS A 81 8.29 5.37 12.22
C HIS A 81 7.21 4.56 11.52
N VAL A 82 6.12 4.31 12.24
CA VAL A 82 4.86 3.80 11.72
C VAL A 82 3.96 4.98 11.34
N TYR A 83 3.37 4.94 10.15
CA TYR A 83 2.41 5.92 9.66
C TYR A 83 1.09 5.24 9.29
N ALA A 84 0.00 5.98 9.43
CA ALA A 84 -1.33 5.58 8.95
C ALA A 84 -1.74 6.51 7.80
N ALA A 85 -1.95 5.94 6.62
CA ALA A 85 -2.49 6.65 5.47
C ALA A 85 -3.99 6.34 5.35
N SER A 86 -4.82 7.37 5.33
CA SER A 86 -6.27 7.19 5.19
C SER A 86 -6.62 6.65 3.81
N VAL A 87 -7.60 5.76 3.77
CA VAL A 87 -8.18 5.20 2.56
C VAL A 87 -9.63 5.70 2.48
N PRO A 88 -9.91 6.69 1.62
CA PRO A 88 -11.27 7.17 1.45
C PRO A 88 -12.19 6.06 0.94
N GLU A 89 -13.43 5.99 1.45
CA GLU A 89 -14.40 4.98 1.02
C GLU A 89 -14.62 4.98 -0.50
N GLN A 90 -14.61 6.16 -1.12
CA GLN A 90 -14.73 6.31 -2.58
C GLN A 90 -13.59 5.61 -3.34
N MET A 91 -12.39 5.53 -2.75
CA MET A 91 -11.27 4.79 -3.33
C MET A 91 -11.60 3.30 -3.40
N ILE A 92 -12.07 2.71 -2.29
CA ILE A 92 -12.50 1.30 -2.23
C ILE A 92 -13.65 1.02 -3.21
N ARG A 93 -14.63 1.93 -3.30
CA ARG A 93 -15.76 1.81 -4.24
C ARG A 93 -15.28 1.75 -5.69
N LYS A 94 -14.38 2.65 -6.10
CA LYS A 94 -13.80 2.69 -7.46
C LYS A 94 -13.00 1.43 -7.82
N LEU A 95 -12.38 0.79 -6.84
CA LEU A 95 -11.68 -0.50 -7.04
C LEU A 95 -12.66 -1.66 -7.20
N GLY A 96 -13.84 -1.58 -6.58
CA GLY A 96 -14.83 -2.65 -6.55
C GLY A 96 -15.72 -2.76 -7.79
N THR A 97 -15.93 -1.65 -8.52
CA THR A 97 -16.74 -1.61 -9.75
C THR A 97 -15.96 -2.14 -10.94
N ALA A 98 -16.61 -2.98 -11.77
CA ALA A 98 -16.07 -3.43 -13.06
C ALA A 98 -16.02 -2.25 -14.05
#